data_AF-A0A257WXZ7-F1
#
_entry.id   AF-A0A257WXZ7-F1
#
_cell.length_a   1.000
_cell.length_b   1.000
_cell.length_c   1.000
_cell.angle_alpha   90.00
_cell.angle_beta   90.00
_cell.angle_gamma   90.00
#
_symmetry.space_group_name_H-M   'P 1'
#
loop_
_entity.id
_entity.type
_entity.pdbx_description
1 polymer ?
#
loop_
_entity_poly.entity_id
_entity_poly.type
_entity_poly.pdbx_seq_one_letter_code
_entity_poly.pdbx_strand_id
1 'polypeptide(L)' 'MKQIFLSLLAASSLLAADHVVYEPAGAAKGKHIVLLSGDEEYRSEESMPMLGKILSQLHGFKCTVLFSLGVDGTI' A
#
# COMPACT_ATOMS: atom_id res chain seq x y z
N MET A 1 16.34 -1.97 45.51
CA MET A 1 15.10 -2.59 45.01
C MET A 1 15.03 -2.32 43.51
N LYS A 2 15.42 -3.29 42.66
CA LYS A 2 15.43 -3.15 41.19
C LYS A 2 14.06 -3.61 40.67
N GLN A 3 13.25 -2.67 40.21
CA GLN A 3 11.99 -2.95 39.51
C GLN A 3 12.35 -3.47 38.12
N ILE A 4 12.13 -4.77 37.87
CA ILE A 4 12.27 -5.39 36.56
C ILE A 4 10.98 -5.07 35.78
N PHE A 5 11.07 -4.17 34.80
CA PHE A 5 9.99 -3.94 33.84
C PHE A 5 9.99 -5.10 32.84
N LEU A 6 9.04 -6.02 32.99
CA LEU A 6 8.77 -7.08 32.02
C LEU A 6 7.94 -6.47 30.88
N SER A 7 8.58 -6.12 29.76
CA SER A 7 7.90 -5.66 28.55
C SER A 7 7.17 -6.84 27.90
N LEU A 8 5.85 -6.83 27.96
CA LEU A 8 4.99 -7.81 27.28
C LEU A 8 5.06 -7.53 25.76
N LEU A 9 5.73 -8.40 25.01
CA LEU A 9 5.80 -8.29 23.55
C LEU A 9 4.48 -8.80 22.96
N ALA A 10 3.56 -7.88 22.63
CA ALA A 10 2.33 -8.23 21.93
C ALA A 10 2.67 -8.64 20.49
N ALA A 11 2.44 -9.91 20.15
CA ALA A 11 2.55 -10.39 18.78
C ALA A 11 1.32 -9.92 17.97
N SER A 12 1.48 -8.82 17.22
CA SER A 12 0.48 -8.40 16.24
C SER A 12 0.56 -9.31 15.02
N SER A 13 -0.54 -9.97 14.65
CA SER A 13 -0.67 -10.70 13.39
C SER A 13 -0.56 -9.72 12.21
N LEU A 14 0.51 -9.80 11.42
CA LEU A 14 0.59 -9.10 10.14
C LEU A 14 -0.17 -9.91 9.09
N LEU A 15 -1.38 -9.45 8.74
CA LEU A 15 -2.04 -9.87 7.51
C LEU A 15 -1.46 -9.06 6.34
N ALA A 16 -1.29 -9.69 5.19
CA ALA A 16 -0.98 -8.96 3.97
C ALA A 16 -2.13 -8.00 3.65
N ALA A 17 -1.79 -6.77 3.26
CA ALA A 17 -2.79 -5.82 2.77
C ALA A 17 -3.27 -6.26 1.38
N ASP A 18 -4.53 -6.00 1.09
CA ASP A 18 -5.20 -6.20 -0.21
C ASP A 18 -4.93 -5.05 -1.21
N HIS A 19 -4.06 -4.12 -0.85
CA HIS A 19 -3.73 -2.94 -1.63
C HIS A 19 -2.33 -2.44 -1.29
N VAL A 20 -1.80 -1.54 -2.13
CA VAL A 20 -0.54 -0.83 -1.88
C VAL A 20 -0.81 0.67 -1.73
N VAL A 21 -0.22 1.29 -0.71
CA VAL A 21 -0.24 2.74 -0.51
C VAL A 21 1.15 3.33 -0.70
N TYR A 22 1.24 4.37 -1.51
CA TYR A 22 2.43 5.20 -1.67
C TYR A 22 2.16 6.59 -1.10
N GLU A 23 2.87 6.93 -0.01
CA GLU A 23 2.83 8.27 0.55
C GLU A 23 3.71 9.22 -0.27
N PRO A 24 3.24 10.46 -0.52
CA PRO A 24 3.92 11.40 -1.40
C PRO A 24 5.32 11.73 -0.89
N ALA A 25 6.26 11.91 -1.82
CA ALA A 25 7.53 12.52 -1.48
C ALA A 25 7.32 14.00 -1.15
N GLY A 26 7.59 14.38 0.11
CA GLY A 26 7.44 15.76 0.58
C GLY A 26 5.99 16.18 0.82
N ALA A 27 5.68 17.46 0.59
CA ALA A 27 4.35 18.00 0.86
C ALA A 27 3.31 17.44 -0.11
N ALA A 28 2.24 16.86 0.44
CA ALA A 28 1.14 16.31 -0.36
C ALA A 28 0.44 17.41 -1.16
N LYS A 29 0.16 17.16 -2.44
CA LYS A 29 -0.58 18.07 -3.34
C LYS A 29 -2.10 18.14 -3.09
N GLY A 30 -2.56 17.70 -1.91
CA GLY A 30 -3.96 17.79 -1.49
C GLY A 30 -4.95 16.89 -2.26
N LYS A 31 -4.46 15.99 -3.12
CA LYS A 31 -5.27 14.99 -3.84
C LYS A 31 -4.73 13.59 -3.59
N HIS A 32 -5.65 12.62 -3.56
CA HIS A 32 -5.37 11.20 -3.45
C HIS A 32 -5.83 10.52 -4.74
N ILE A 33 -4.91 9.85 -5.41
CA ILE A 33 -5.17 9.07 -6.63
C ILE A 33 -5.38 7.61 -6.24
N VAL A 34 -6.50 7.03 -6.67
CA VAL A 34 -6.78 5.59 -6.53
C VAL A 34 -6.67 4.95 -7.91
N LEU A 35 -5.78 3.98 -8.05
CA LEU A 35 -5.55 3.20 -9.26
C LEU A 35 -6.20 1.83 -9.07
N LEU A 36 -7.06 1.42 -10.00
CA LEU A 36 -7.70 0.11 -9.99
C LEU A 36 -6.98 -0.81 -10.98
N SER A 37 -6.47 -1.95 -10.51
CA SER A 37 -5.94 -3.02 -11.35
C SER A 37 -6.90 -4.21 -11.40
N GLY A 38 -6.71 -5.07 -12.39
CA GLY A 38 -7.57 -6.22 -12.71
C GLY A 38 -7.69 -6.49 -14.21
N ASP A 39 -6.94 -5.77 -15.05
CA ASP A 39 -6.86 -6.04 -16.48
C ASP A 39 -5.80 -7.12 -16.78
N GLU A 40 -6.26 -8.19 -17.41
CA GLU A 40 -5.46 -9.36 -17.79
C GLU A 40 -4.66 -9.14 -19.08
N GLU A 41 -5.15 -8.29 -20.00
CA GLU A 41 -4.50 -8.10 -21.30
C GLU A 41 -3.14 -7.39 -21.16
N TYR A 42 -3.05 -6.38 -20.28
CA TYR A 42 -1.84 -5.59 -20.05
C TYR A 42 -1.20 -5.78 -18.68
N ARG A 43 -1.67 -6.75 -17.89
CA ARG A 43 -1.12 -7.10 -16.57
C ARG A 43 -1.00 -5.87 -15.67
N SER A 44 -2.14 -5.20 -15.48
CA SER A 44 -2.22 -3.93 -14.75
C SER A 44 -1.70 -4.01 -13.30
N GLU A 45 -1.68 -5.21 -12.72
CA GLU A 45 -1.16 -5.58 -11.41
C GLU A 45 0.34 -5.26 -11.28
N GLU A 46 1.08 -5.27 -12.38
CA GLU A 46 2.51 -4.91 -12.40
C GLU A 46 2.72 -3.42 -12.73
N SER A 47 1.95 -2.89 -13.67
CA SER A 47 2.14 -1.52 -14.17
C SER A 47 1.57 -0.47 -13.22
N MET A 48 0.40 -0.69 -12.61
CA MET A 48 -0.24 0.27 -11.70
C MET A 48 0.55 0.55 -10.43
N PRO A 49 1.18 -0.44 -9.75
CA PRO A 49 2.09 -0.16 -8.64
C PRO A 49 3.24 0.76 -9.03
N MET A 50 3.87 0.53 -10.19
CA MET A 50 4.97 1.37 -10.64
C MET A 50 4.49 2.78 -11.02
N LEU A 51 3.32 2.90 -11.67
CA LEU A 51 2.70 4.19 -11.96
C LEU A 51 2.36 4.96 -10.66
N GLY A 52 1.74 4.29 -9.69
CA GLY A 52 1.43 4.88 -8.38
C GLY A 52 2.67 5.36 -7.66
N LYS A 53 3.76 4.60 -7.70
CA LYS A 53 5.06 5.02 -7.16
C LYS A 53 5.60 6.25 -7.88
N ILE A 54 5.55 6.32 -9.22
CA ILE A 54 6.01 7.49 -9.97
C ILE A 54 5.18 8.74 -9.61
N LEU A 55 3.85 8.64 -9.62
CA LEU A 55 2.95 9.73 -9.26
C LEU A 55 3.18 10.21 -7.83
N SER A 56 3.46 9.29 -6.93
CA SER A 56 3.72 9.61 -5.53
C SER A 56 5.09 10.25 -5.31
N GLN A 57 6.14 9.62 -5.83
CA GLN A 57 7.51 10.01 -5.54
C GLN A 57 8.01 11.18 -6.39
N LEU A 58 7.53 11.32 -7.63
CA LEU A 58 7.97 12.39 -8.53
C LEU A 58 6.96 13.53 -8.60
N HIS A 59 5.68 13.26 -8.34
CA HIS A 59 4.61 14.25 -8.48
C HIS A 59 3.91 14.63 -7.18
N GLY A 60 4.24 14.02 -6.03
CA GLY A 60 3.77 14.47 -4.71
C GLY A 60 2.30 14.14 -4.42
N PHE A 61 1.75 13.11 -5.06
CA PHE A 61 0.41 12.62 -4.77
C PHE A 61 0.43 11.46 -3.75
N LYS A 62 -0.59 11.41 -2.89
CA LYS A 62 -0.88 10.14 -2.22
C LYS A 62 -1.49 9.21 -3.26
N CYS A 63 -0.99 7.99 -3.36
CA CYS A 63 -1.50 6.99 -4.30
C CYS A 63 -1.89 5.71 -3.57
N THR A 64 -3.02 5.12 -3.95
CA THR A 64 -3.40 3.76 -3.55
C THR A 64 -3.66 2.93 -4.79
N VAL A 65 -3.12 1.72 -4.83
CA VAL A 65 -3.40 0.73 -5.87
C VAL A 65 -4.26 -0.37 -5.26
N LEU A 66 -5.44 -0.58 -5.83
CA LEU A 66 -6.33 -1.67 -5.48
C LEU A 66 -6.21 -2.78 -6.52
N PHE A 67 -6.19 -4.02 -6.06
CA PHE A 67 -6.16 -5.20 -6.92
C PHE A 67 -7.55 -5.83 -6.98
N SER A 68 -7.90 -6.39 -8.13
CA SER A 68 -9.06 -7.28 -8.22
C SER A 68 -8.70 -8.59 -7.52
N LEU A 69 -9.50 -8.99 -6.54
CA LEU A 69 -9.23 -10.15 -5.70
C LEU A 69 -10.42 -11.10 -5.66
N GLY A 70 -10.13 -12.39 -5.73
CA GLY A 70 -11.06 -13.46 -5.38
C GLY A 70 -11.39 -13.47 -3.89
N VAL A 71 -12.42 -14.23 -3.50
CA VAL A 71 -12.84 -14.37 -2.09
C VAL A 71 -11.75 -14.97 -1.19
N ASP A 72 -10.82 -15.70 -1.78
CA ASP A 72 -9.66 -16.33 -1.16
C ASP A 72 -8.38 -15.46 -1.26
N GLY A 73 -8.47 -14.28 -1.86
CA GLY A 73 -7.36 -13.33 -1.98
C GLY A 73 -6.44 -13.58 -3.16
N THR A 74 -6.82 -14.41 -4.14
CA THR A 74 -6.07 -14.54 -5.39
C THR A 74 -6.28 -13.33 -6.28
N ILE A 75 -5.20 -12.87 -6.92
CA ILE A 75 -5.23 -11.95 -8.05
C ILE A 75 -5.36 -12.79 -9.32
#